data_AF-A0A8J6ACC1-F1
#
_entry.id   AF-A0A8J6ACC1-F1
#
_cell.length_a   1.000
_cell.length_b   1.000
_cell.length_c   1.000
_cell.angle_alpha   90.00
_cell.angle_beta   90.00
_cell.angle_gamma   90.00
#
_symmetry.space_group_name_H-M   'P 1'
#
loop_
_entity.id
_entity.type
_entity.pdbx_description
1 polymer ?
#
loop_
_entity_poly.entity_id
_entity_poly.type
_entity_poly.pdbx_seq_one_letter_code
_entity_poly.pdbx_strand_id
1 'polypeptide(L)' 'MPFIDGYFGNCVAKRSCQERWVGYQCNCYFISSERRTWEQSRSFCVSQNSTLLRIHNREEL' A
#
# COMPACT_ATOMS: atom_id res chain seq x y z
N MET A 1 -15.17 6.17 33.31
CA MET A 1 -13.98 6.64 32.55
C MET A 1 -12.78 5.87 33.08
N PRO A 2 -12.14 5.03 32.25
CA PRO A 2 -11.05 5.44 31.35
C PRO A 2 -11.22 4.90 29.89
N PHE A 3 -10.97 5.70 28.83
CA PHE A 3 -9.77 5.73 27.94
C PHE A 3 -9.44 4.36 27.32
N ILE A 4 -9.48 4.11 26.01
CA ILE A 4 -9.03 4.86 24.82
C ILE A 4 -9.92 4.44 23.64
N ASP A 5 -10.20 5.37 22.73
CA ASP A 5 -10.91 5.13 21.47
C ASP A 5 -10.23 4.05 20.61
N GLY A 6 -10.65 2.80 20.79
CA GLY A 6 -10.47 1.76 19.79
C GLY A 6 -11.49 1.96 18.69
N TYR A 7 -11.38 3.05 17.92
CA TYR A 7 -11.91 2.98 16.57
C TYR A 7 -11.21 1.74 15.97
N PHE A 8 -11.97 0.69 15.68
CA PHE A 8 -11.77 0.00 14.42
C PHE A 8 -11.75 1.15 13.42
N GLY A 9 -10.56 1.66 13.13
CA GLY A 9 -10.38 2.79 12.25
C GLY A 9 -10.99 2.30 10.98
N ASN A 10 -12.23 2.73 10.71
CA ASN A 10 -12.82 2.59 9.40
C ASN A 10 -11.72 3.09 8.51
N CYS A 11 -11.08 2.19 7.74
CA CYS A 11 -10.16 2.59 6.71
C CYS A 11 -11.01 3.58 5.92
N VAL A 12 -10.77 4.88 6.10
CA VAL A 12 -11.51 5.86 5.35
C VAL A 12 -10.89 5.70 3.98
N ALA A 13 -11.41 4.74 3.21
CA ALA A 13 -11.26 4.64 1.78
C ALA A 13 -11.94 5.90 1.25
N LYS A 14 -11.30 7.05 1.49
CA LYS A 14 -11.93 8.34 1.31
C LYS A 14 -12.23 8.53 -0.17
N ARG A 15 -11.50 7.80 -1.02
CA ARG A 15 -11.81 7.40 -2.39
C ARG A 15 -11.16 6.04 -2.62
N SER A 16 -11.83 5.13 -3.34
CA SER A 16 -11.25 3.88 -3.84
C SER A 16 -9.82 4.12 -4.32
N CYS A 17 -8.89 3.22 -4.03
CA CYS A 17 -7.50 3.33 -4.49
C CYS A 17 -7.48 3.76 -5.97
N GLN A 18 -6.47 4.54 -6.37
CA GLN A 18 -6.34 5.03 -7.74
C GLN A 18 -6.53 3.90 -8.75
N GLU A 19 -7.01 4.21 -9.96
CA GLU A 19 -7.19 3.21 -11.00
C GLU A 19 -5.90 2.41 -11.17
N ARG A 20 -6.00 1.06 -11.15
CA ARG A 20 -4.87 0.09 -11.14
C ARG A 20 -4.13 -0.10 -9.80
N TRP A 21 -4.66 0.40 -8.68
CA TRP A 21 -4.17 0.09 -7.33
C TRP A 21 -5.13 -0.85 -6.59
N VAL A 22 -4.59 -1.77 -5.81
CA VAL A 22 -5.30 -2.76 -5.01
C VAL A 22 -5.37 -2.30 -3.55
N GLY A 23 -6.56 -2.23 -2.97
CA GLY A 23 -6.75 -1.89 -1.57
C GLY A 23 -6.71 -3.11 -0.65
N TYR A 24 -5.85 -3.09 0.37
CA TYR A 24 -5.79 -4.13 1.40
C TYR A 24 -5.36 -3.54 2.75
N GLN A 25 -5.99 -3.94 3.86
CA GLN A 25 -5.63 -3.50 5.22
C GLN A 25 -5.45 -1.97 5.37
N CYS A 26 -6.37 -1.17 4.83
CA CYS A 26 -6.29 0.30 4.77
C CYS A 26 -5.17 0.91 3.91
N ASN A 27 -4.42 0.11 3.17
CA ASN A 27 -3.34 0.55 2.29
C ASN A 27 -3.71 0.33 0.83
N CYS A 28 -3.10 1.11 -0.07
CA CYS A 28 -3.21 0.93 -1.52
C CYS A 28 -1.88 0.44 -2.08
N TYR A 29 -1.93 -0.62 -2.87
CA TYR A 29 -0.77 -1.29 -3.46
C TYR A 29 -0.82 -1.23 -4.98
N PHE A 30 0.28 -0.84 -5.60
CA PHE A 30 0.41 -0.88 -7.06
C PHE A 30 1.15 -2.14 -7.48
N ILE A 31 0.51 -2.97 -8.31
CA ILE A 31 1.11 -4.19 -8.84
C ILE A 31 1.46 -3.96 -10.30
N SER A 32 2.76 -3.80 -10.57
CA SER A 32 3.29 -3.73 -11.93
C SER A 32 3.29 -5.13 -12.56
N SER A 33 2.72 -5.26 -13.76
CA SER A 33 2.84 -6.48 -14.58
C SER A 33 4.20 -6.59 -15.29
N GLU A 34 4.98 -5.52 -15.32
CA GLU A 34 6.31 -5.51 -15.91
C GLU A 34 7.36 -6.03 -14.94
N ARG A 35 8.24 -6.91 -15.44
CA ARG A 35 9.40 -7.40 -14.70
C ARG A 35 10.51 -6.36 -14.77
N ARG A 36 10.61 -5.54 -13.73
CA ARG A 36 11.69 -4.56 -13.54
C ARG A 36 12.68 -5.06 -12.49
N THR A 37 13.93 -4.59 -12.54
CA THR A 37 14.87 -4.85 -11.42
C THR A 37 14.37 -4.15 -10.16
N TRP A 38 14.92 -4.55 -9.00
CA TRP A 38 14.55 -3.93 -7.72
C TRP A 38 14.80 -2.41 -7.73
N GLU A 39 15.95 -1.99 -8.26
CA GLU A 39 16.32 -0.57 -8.36
C GLU A 39 15.40 0.22 -9.29
N GLN A 40 15.06 -0.36 -10.46
CA GLN A 40 14.12 0.25 -11.39
C GLN A 40 12.72 0.39 -10.77
N SER A 41 12.26 -0.64 -10.05
CA SER A 41 10.98 -0.63 -9.35
C SER A 41 10.96 0.43 -8.24
N ARG A 42 12.05 0.57 -7.49
CA ARG A 42 12.19 1.60 -6.46
C ARG A 42 12.15 3.00 -7.04
N SER A 43 12.91 3.25 -8.11
CA SER A 43 12.93 4.54 -8.80
C SER A 43 11.55 4.90 -9.35
N PHE A 44 10.82 3.92 -9.90
CA PHE A 44 9.44 4.09 -10.33
C PHE A 44 8.49 4.43 -9.19
N CYS A 45 8.54 3.73 -8.05
CA CYS A 45 7.69 4.06 -6.91
C CYS A 45 7.96 5.49 -6.40
N VAL A 46 9.22 5.88 -6.31
CA VAL A 46 9.62 7.23 -5.89
C VAL A 46 9.10 8.29 -6.86
N SER A 47 9.15 8.03 -8.19
CA SER A 47 8.59 8.96 -9.18
C SER A 47 7.07 9.09 -9.11
N GLN A 48 6.39 8.09 -8.56
CA GLN A 48 4.94 8.10 -8.27
C GLN A 48 4.60 8.63 -6.87
N ASN A 49 5.55 9.29 -6.16
CA ASN A 49 5.38 9.73 -4.77
C ASN A 49 4.94 8.60 -3.83
N SER A 50 5.41 7.38 -4.10
CA SER A 50 5.10 6.16 -3.34
C SER A 50 6.38 5.46 -2.90
N THR A 51 6.25 4.48 -2.03
CA THR A 51 7.39 3.66 -1.58
C THR A 51 7.23 2.24 -2.10
N LEU A 52 8.34 1.66 -2.54
CA LEU A 52 8.36 0.26 -2.97
C LEU A 52 8.06 -0.64 -1.76
N LEU A 53 6.97 -1.39 -1.82
CA LEU A 53 6.66 -2.40 -0.83
C LEU A 53 7.72 -3.50 -0.89
N ARG A 54 8.39 -3.74 0.24
CA ARG A 54 9.32 -4.86 0.39
C ARG A 54 8.62 -5.91 1.24
N ILE A 55 8.11 -6.95 0.58
CA ILE A 55 7.46 -8.10 1.21
C ILE A 55 8.56 -9.06 1.67
N HIS A 56 8.74 -9.23 2.99
CA HIS A 56 9.78 -10.16 3.48
C HIS A 56 9.21 -11.55 3.72
N ASN A 57 7.91 -11.66 4.01
CA ASN A 57 7.24 -12.89 4.40
C ASN A 57 5.89 -13.06 3.69
N ARG A 58 5.44 -14.31 3.54
CA ARG A 58 4.12 -14.65 2.95
C ARG A 58 2.92 -14.16 3.76
N GLU A 59 3.11 -13.79 5.03
CA GLU A 59 2.09 -13.19 5.89
C GLU A 59 1.88 -11.68 5.63
N GLU A 60 2.78 -11.04 4.87
CA GLU A 60 2.62 -9.64 4.44
C GLU A 60 1.85 -9.49 3.11
N LEU A 61 1.33 -10.60 2.57
CA LEU A 61 0.38 -10.65 1.44
C LEU A 61 -1.07 -10.66 1.94
#